data_AF-A0A958B0S0-F1
#
_entry.id   AF-A0A958B0S0-F1
#
_cell.length_a   1.000
_cell.length_b   1.000
_cell.length_c   1.000
_cell.angle_alpha   90.00
_cell.angle_beta   90.00
_cell.angle_gamma   90.00
#
_symmetry.space_group_name_H-M   'P 1'
#
loop_
_entity.id
_entity.type
_entity.pdbx_description
1 polymer ?
#
loop_
_entity_poly.entity_id
_entity_poly.type
_entity_poly.pdbx_seq_one_letter_code
_entity_poly.pdbx_strand_id
1 'polypeptide(L)'
;MTAVRERGLCSSVKYSPRGKPRGGTPISPSTVYGIVQSPMYVGEIRGHDRTYPGEHEALISREIWEEAQAICNERKKRKPDNRDTDHFLAGLL
;
A
#
# COMPACT_ATOMS: atom_id res chain seq x y z
N MET A 1 -10.12 -7.56 -2.45
CA MET A 1 -9.64 -7.78 -3.84
C MET A 1 -10.78 -7.93 -4.84
N THR A 2 -11.87 -8.62 -4.48
CA THR A 2 -13.06 -8.79 -5.34
C THR A 2 -13.59 -7.45 -5.88
N ALA A 3 -13.85 -6.48 -4.99
CA ALA A 3 -14.34 -5.15 -5.39
C ALA A 3 -13.45 -4.40 -6.41
N VAL A 4 -12.12 -4.57 -6.34
CA VAL A 4 -11.18 -3.95 -7.28
C VAL A 4 -11.31 -4.55 -8.68
N ARG A 5 -11.50 -5.87 -8.73
CA ARG A 5 -11.70 -6.61 -9.99
C ARG A 5 -13.06 -6.33 -10.60
N GLU A 6 -14.11 -6.30 -9.79
CA GLU A 6 -15.47 -5.96 -10.23
C GLU A 6 -15.55 -4.56 -10.83
N ARG A 7 -14.83 -3.60 -10.25
CA ARG A 7 -14.73 -2.24 -10.78
C ARG A 7 -13.76 -2.08 -11.95
N GLY A 8 -13.11 -3.16 -12.41
CA GLY A 8 -12.18 -3.12 -13.54
C GLY A 8 -10.96 -2.21 -13.30
N LEU A 9 -10.56 -2.00 -12.04
CA LEU A 9 -9.47 -1.08 -11.72
C LEU A 9 -8.12 -1.69 -12.11
N CYS A 10 -7.46 -1.04 -13.07
CA CYS A 10 -6.15 -1.43 -13.61
C CYS A 10 -5.11 -0.33 -13.40
N SER A 11 -3.84 -0.73 -13.41
CA SER A 11 -2.72 0.22 -13.44
C SER A 11 -2.72 1.03 -14.73
N SER A 12 -2.28 2.29 -14.65
CA SER A 12 -2.13 3.16 -15.81
C SER A 12 -1.25 2.52 -16.88
N VAL A 13 -1.70 2.58 -18.15
CA VAL A 13 -0.93 2.12 -19.30
C VAL A 13 0.03 3.23 -19.71
N LYS A 14 1.32 2.92 -19.71
CA LYS A 14 2.40 3.80 -20.19
C LYS A 14 3.09 3.16 -21.38
N TYR A 15 3.50 3.97 -22.35
CA TYR A 15 4.22 3.50 -23.53
C TYR A 15 5.71 3.79 -23.41
N SER A 16 6.54 2.81 -23.75
CA SER A 16 7.98 3.06 -23.93
C SER A 16 8.25 3.85 -25.20
N PRO A 17 9.43 4.49 -25.36
CA PRO A 17 9.79 5.17 -26.61
C PRO A 17 9.74 4.28 -27.86
N ARG A 18 9.84 2.95 -27.71
CA ARG A 18 9.70 1.96 -28.78
C ARG A 18 8.26 1.46 -28.97
N GLY A 19 7.26 2.13 -28.40
CA GLY A 19 5.84 1.79 -28.53
C GLY A 19 5.37 0.59 -27.70
N LYS A 20 6.25 -0.12 -26.96
CA LYS A 20 5.83 -1.24 -26.10
C LYS A 20 5.01 -0.73 -24.90
N PRO A 21 3.77 -1.20 -24.68
CA PRO A 21 2.98 -0.83 -23.50
C PRO A 21 3.53 -1.48 -22.22
N ARG A 22 3.37 -0.77 -21.11
CA ARG A 22 3.63 -1.23 -19.73
C ARG A 22 2.46 -0.82 -18.83
N GLY A 23 2.08 -1.67 -17.88
CA GLY A 23 0.89 -1.45 -17.05
C GLY A 23 -0.38 -2.01 -17.70
N GLY A 24 -1.55 -1.49 -17.34
CA GLY A 24 -2.84 -2.03 -17.78
C GLY A 24 -3.23 -3.33 -17.06
N THR A 25 -2.45 -3.75 -16.08
CA THR A 25 -2.71 -4.95 -15.29
C THR A 25 -3.66 -4.63 -14.13
N PRO A 26 -4.52 -5.58 -13.72
CA PRO A 26 -5.36 -5.41 -12.54
C PRO A 26 -4.54 -5.00 -11.31
N ILE A 27 -5.05 -4.07 -10.53
CA ILE A 27 -4.36 -3.59 -9.33
C ILE A 27 -4.15 -4.76 -8.36
N SER A 28 -2.92 -4.91 -7.88
CA SER A 28 -2.54 -5.97 -6.93
C SER A 28 -2.99 -5.64 -5.51
N PRO A 29 -3.14 -6.63 -4.61
CA PRO A 29 -3.47 -6.36 -3.20
C PRO A 29 -2.44 -5.46 -2.54
N SER A 30 -1.15 -5.71 -2.79
CA SER A 30 -0.05 -4.91 -2.24
C SER A 30 -0.12 -3.45 -2.67
N THR A 31 -0.54 -3.19 -3.91
CA THR A 31 -0.74 -1.82 -4.41
C THR A 31 -1.87 -1.12 -3.66
N VAL A 32 -2.98 -1.82 -3.41
CA VAL A 32 -4.10 -1.25 -2.62
C VAL A 32 -3.64 -0.91 -1.20
N TYR A 33 -2.92 -1.83 -0.54
CA TYR A 33 -2.37 -1.56 0.79
C TYR A 33 -1.43 -0.35 0.79
N GLY A 34 -0.54 -0.24 -0.20
CA GLY A 34 0.37 0.91 -0.31
C GLY A 34 -0.36 2.23 -0.52
N ILE A 35 -1.47 2.23 -1.26
CA ILE A 35 -2.33 3.41 -1.43
C ILE A 35 -2.99 3.77 -0.10
N VAL A 36 -3.70 2.84 0.54
CA VAL A 36 -4.44 3.12 1.79
C VAL A 36 -3.52 3.52 2.94
N GLN A 37 -2.28 3.03 2.97
CA GLN A 37 -1.30 3.36 4.00
C GLN A 37 -0.54 4.67 3.76
N SER A 38 -0.74 5.32 2.61
CA SER A 38 -0.03 6.56 2.29
C SER A 38 -0.57 7.73 3.12
N PRO A 39 0.28 8.48 3.86
CA PRO A 39 -0.14 9.68 4.60
C PRO A 39 -0.46 10.86 3.66
N MET A 40 -0.15 10.74 2.36
CA MET A 40 -0.51 11.75 1.36
C MET A 40 -2.00 12.05 1.35
N TYR A 41 -2.85 11.06 1.61
CA TYR A 41 -4.29 11.25 1.58
C TYR A 41 -4.85 12.08 2.76
N VAL A 42 -4.07 12.26 3.83
CA VAL A 42 -4.42 13.11 4.98
C VAL A 42 -3.68 14.45 4.98
N GLY A 43 -3.13 14.86 3.84
CA GLY A 43 -2.40 16.14 3.75
C GLY A 43 -0.97 16.07 4.26
N GLU A 44 -0.37 14.88 4.38
CA GLU A 44 0.97 14.70 4.93
C GLU A 44 1.94 14.08 3.91
N ILE A 45 3.22 14.39 4.00
CA ILE A 45 4.26 13.86 3.12
C ILE A 45 5.28 13.09 3.94
N ARG A 46 5.53 11.84 3.56
CA ARG A 46 6.55 11.00 4.18
C ARG A 46 7.93 11.37 3.64
N GLY A 47 8.78 11.93 4.50
CA GLY A 47 10.22 12.09 4.28
C GLY A 47 11.00 10.84 4.69
N HIS A 48 12.33 10.95 4.70
CA HIS A 48 13.23 9.83 5.04
C HIS A 48 12.96 9.29 6.46
N ASP A 49 13.02 10.17 7.47
CA ASP A 49 12.88 9.78 8.88
C ASP A 49 11.61 10.30 9.54
N ARG A 50 10.90 11.24 8.90
CA ARG A 50 9.77 11.97 9.49
C ARG A 50 8.68 12.24 8.47
N THR A 51 7.47 12.40 8.98
CA THR A 51 6.32 12.86 8.21
C THR A 51 6.14 14.36 8.43
N TYR A 52 5.88 15.10 7.36
CA TYR A 52 5.72 16.54 7.36
C TYR A 52 4.32 16.93 6.87
N PRO A 53 3.73 18.04 7.34
CA PRO A 53 2.52 18.59 6.73
C PRO A 53 2.82 18.95 5.28
N GLY A 54 2.00 18.45 4.36
CA GLY A 54 2.02 18.82 2.95
C GLY A 54 1.23 20.10 2.71
N GLU A 55 1.51 20.77 1.60
CA GLU A 55 0.75 21.95 1.17
C GLU A 55 -0.56 21.58 0.46
N HIS A 56 -0.75 20.29 0.15
CA HIS A 56 -1.95 19.81 -0.53
C HIS A 56 -3.11 19.57 0.44
N GLU A 57 -4.32 19.80 -0.05
CA GLU A 57 -5.54 19.52 0.70
C GLU A 57 -5.68 18.00 0.96
N ALA A 58 -6.08 17.66 2.18
CA ALA A 58 -6.36 16.27 2.55
C ALA A 58 -7.55 15.74 1.74
N LEU A 59 -7.38 14.58 1.10
CA LEU A 59 -8.45 13.93 0.34
C LEU A 59 -9.47 13.24 1.26
N ILE A 60 -9.01 12.77 2.43
CA ILE A 60 -9.82 12.10 3.45
C ILE A 60 -9.51 12.67 4.83
N SER A 61 -10.45 12.53 5.75
CA SER A 61 -10.24 12.96 7.13
C SER A 61 -9.23 12.07 7.84
N ARG A 62 -8.58 12.62 8.88
CA ARG A 62 -7.56 11.92 9.65
C ARG A 62 -8.13 10.69 10.35
N GLU A 63 -9.35 10.82 10.86
CA GLU A 63 -10.06 9.78 11.61
C GLU A 63 -10.29 8.54 10.75
N ILE A 64 -10.79 8.73 9.53
CA ILE A 64 -11.02 7.63 8.57
C ILE A 64 -9.70 6.93 8.22
N TRP A 65 -8.64 7.70 8.04
CA TRP A 65 -7.33 7.14 7.71
C TRP A 65 -6.75 6.33 8.87
N GLU A 66 -6.89 6.81 10.11
CA GLU A 66 -6.43 6.11 11.31
C GLU A 66 -7.20 4.80 11.54
N GLU A 67 -8.52 4.80 11.35
CA GLU A 67 -9.34 3.58 11.37
C GLU A 67 -8.87 2.58 10.31
N ALA A 68 -8.61 3.04 9.09
CA ALA A 68 -8.06 2.20 8.03
C ALA A 68 -6.66 1.65 8.38
N GLN A 69 -5.79 2.46 8.99
CA GLN A 69 -4.47 2.01 9.46
C GLN A 69 -4.60 0.94 10.55
N ALA A 70 -5.55 1.07 11.47
CA ALA A 70 -5.80 0.07 12.51
C ALA A 70 -6.15 -1.29 11.90
N ILE A 71 -7.09 -1.31 10.94
CA ILE A 71 -7.48 -2.53 10.21
C ILE A 71 -6.29 -3.11 9.43
N CYS A 72 -5.50 -2.25 8.76
CA CYS A 72 -4.31 -2.69 8.05
C CYS A 72 -3.28 -3.31 8.99
N ASN A 73 -3.07 -2.73 10.17
CA ASN A 73 -2.13 -3.22 11.18
C ASN A 73 -2.58 -4.55 11.79
N GLU A 74 -3.86 -4.72 12.07
CA GLU A 74 -4.42 -5.99 12.53
C GLU A 74 -4.21 -7.11 11.52
N ARG A 75 -4.41 -6.81 10.22
CA ARG A 75 -4.25 -7.77 9.13
C ARG A 75 -2.80 -8.01 8.73
N LYS A 76 -1.82 -7.30 9.30
CA LYS A 76 -0.41 -7.58 9.03
C LYS A 76 -0.12 -9.01 9.49
N LYS A 77 0.29 -9.84 8.54
CA LYS A 77 0.75 -11.19 8.86
C LYS A 77 1.89 -11.08 9.86
N ARG A 78 1.81 -11.85 10.94
CA ARG A 78 2.95 -12.05 11.83
C ARG A 78 4.12 -12.57 11.00
N LYS A 79 5.30 -12.01 11.24
CA LYS A 79 6.53 -12.63 10.72
C LYS A 79 6.58 -14.06 11.27
N PRO A 80 6.94 -15.06 10.44
CA PRO A 80 7.10 -16.42 10.94
C PRO A 80 8.15 -16.41 12.05
N ASP A 81 7.81 -17.03 13.18
CA ASP A 81 8.75 -17.27 14.26
C ASP A 81 9.57 -18.53 13.93
N ASN A 82 10.77 -18.64 14.52
CA ASN A 82 11.60 -19.86 14.40
C ASN A 82 10.91 -21.10 14.96
N ARG A 83 9.92 -20.90 15.84
CA ARG A 83 9.10 -21.96 16.44
C ARG A 83 8.04 -22.51 15.49
N ASP A 84 7.66 -21.73 14.48
CA ASP A 84 6.55 -22.03 13.57
C ASP A 84 7.04 -22.55 12.20
N THR A 85 8.36 -22.63 11.96
CA THR A 85 8.94 -22.98 10.66
C THR A 85 10.15 -23.91 10.81
N ASP A 86 10.33 -24.86 9.88
CA ASP A 86 11.48 -25.80 9.83
C ASP A 86 12.84 -25.13 9.47
N HIS A 87 12.92 -23.81 9.52
CA HIS A 87 14.11 -23.04 9.17
C HIS A 87 14.60 -22.25 10.39
N PHE A 88 15.80 -22.57 10.86
CA PHE A 88 16.40 -21.99 12.07
C PHE A 88 16.57 -20.47 12.05
N LEU A 89 16.63 -19.86 10.86
CA LEU A 89 16.78 -18.41 10.69
C LEU A 89 15.44 -17.68 10.50
N ALA A 90 14.30 -18.37 10.56
CA ALA A 90 12.99 -17.71 10.52
C ALA A 90 12.86 -16.75 11.72
N GLY A 91 12.54 -15.48 11.45
CA GLY A 91 12.36 -14.44 12.49
C GLY A 91 13.62 -13.68 12.94
N LEU A 92 14.82 -14.09 12.50
CA LEU A 92 16.11 -13.44 12.85
C LEU A 92 16.61 -12.42 11.80
N LEU A 93 15.94 -12.33 10.65
CA LEU A 93 16.21 -11.40 9.54
C LEU A 93 14.93 -10.63 9.16
#